data_AF-A0A5N7ZAV7-F1
#
_entry.id   AF-A0A5N7ZAV7-F1
#
_cell.length_a   1.000
_cell.length_b   1.000
_cell.length_c   1.000
_cell.angle_alpha   90.00
_cell.angle_beta   90.00
_cell.angle_gamma   90.00
#
_symmetry.space_group_name_H-M   'P 1'
#
loop_
_entity.id
_entity.type
_entity.pdbx_description
1 polymer ?
#
loop_
_entity_poly.entity_id
_entity_poly.type
_entity_poly.pdbx_seq_one_letter_code
_entity_poly.pdbx_strand_id
1 'polypeptide(L)'
;MEKVAPLLLQPTLQQTVATVHYWTYSHFQYKRDSTEQLLKSPACAWFSRTKGMDCKSFSIVCSSILLNLGIKHYIRRIKQPASKYPNDYTHVYLIVPVDQKTGKLTSGYYTLDATTIENKEPLFTEPKDLFMDFPHTGLNGVARPGPGGLGISLGDIKSFNFGNVFSGMSCWGGSAYNASDVQAKVPGIVKKYEKIYNDVNIAVATKDMAKLSQAVAYAMAWPHACWNKLQNIFMGNNWNVCTDDSIRITQQVH
;
A
#
# COMPACT_ATOMS: atom_id res chain seq x y z
N MET A 1 14.07 -5.81 -0.03
CA MET A 1 15.08 -6.49 0.81
C MET A 1 16.26 -7.00 0.00
N GLU A 2 16.23 -6.90 -1.33
CA GLU A 2 17.32 -7.25 -2.26
C GLU A 2 18.73 -6.83 -1.85
N LYS A 3 18.93 -5.59 -1.36
CA LYS A 3 20.27 -5.12 -0.94
C LYS A 3 20.71 -5.64 0.43
N VAL A 4 19.77 -6.00 1.29
CA VAL A 4 20.04 -6.46 2.67
C VAL A 4 20.26 -7.96 2.69
N ALA A 5 19.47 -8.71 1.91
CA ALA A 5 19.45 -10.16 1.94
C ALA A 5 20.84 -10.81 1.74
N PRO A 6 21.67 -10.42 0.74
CA PRO A 6 23.00 -11.00 0.54
C PRO A 6 23.94 -10.82 1.74
N LEU A 7 23.75 -9.78 2.56
CA LEU A 7 24.56 -9.51 3.75
C LEU A 7 24.23 -10.46 4.92
N LEU A 8 23.07 -11.12 4.85
CA LEU A 8 22.58 -12.02 5.90
C LEU A 8 22.84 -13.49 5.55
N LEU A 9 23.33 -13.79 4.34
CA LEU A 9 23.68 -15.14 3.91
C LEU A 9 24.88 -15.66 4.72
N GLN A 10 24.78 -16.90 5.20
CA GLN A 10 25.82 -17.58 5.97
C GLN A 10 26.19 -18.93 5.31
N PRO A 11 27.29 -19.59 5.73
CA PRO A 11 27.75 -20.84 5.13
C PRO A 11 26.72 -21.98 5.16
N THR A 12 25.82 -21.98 6.15
CA THR A 12 24.78 -23.00 6.30
C THR A 12 23.39 -22.39 6.32
N LEU A 13 22.38 -23.20 5.94
CA LEU A 13 20.98 -22.81 6.02
C LEU A 13 20.57 -22.42 7.44
N GLN A 14 20.98 -23.22 8.44
CA GLN A 14 20.69 -22.96 9.85
C GLN A 14 21.23 -21.60 10.29
N GLN A 15 22.51 -21.32 10.00
CA GLN A 15 23.13 -20.04 10.35
C GLN A 15 22.45 -18.90 9.60
N THR A 16 22.11 -19.08 8.33
CA THR A 16 21.43 -18.05 7.54
C THR A 16 20.07 -17.71 8.16
N VAL A 17 19.27 -18.72 8.48
CA VAL A 17 17.96 -18.54 9.13
C VAL A 17 18.10 -17.85 10.49
N ALA A 18 19.07 -18.28 11.31
CA ALA A 18 19.35 -17.67 12.61
C ALA A 18 19.79 -16.20 12.47
N THR A 19 20.64 -15.88 11.50
CA THR A 19 21.09 -14.51 11.22
C THR A 19 19.94 -13.64 10.72
N VAL A 20 19.08 -14.14 9.83
CA VAL A 20 17.89 -13.40 9.36
C VAL A 20 16.93 -13.10 10.52
N HIS A 21 16.67 -14.11 11.36
CA HIS A 21 15.82 -13.95 12.53
C HIS A 21 16.41 -12.96 13.53
N TYR A 22 17.67 -13.13 13.92
CA TYR A 22 18.36 -12.24 14.84
C TYR A 22 18.43 -10.80 14.33
N TRP A 23 18.77 -10.61 13.05
CA TRP A 23 18.81 -9.28 12.44
C TRP A 23 17.44 -8.61 12.47
N THR A 24 16.38 -9.34 12.09
CA THR A 24 15.02 -8.78 12.09
C THR A 24 14.52 -8.53 13.52
N TYR A 25 14.81 -9.42 14.46
CA TYR A 25 14.42 -9.26 15.86
C TYR A 25 15.13 -8.07 16.53
N SER A 26 16.41 -7.86 16.22
CA SER A 26 17.23 -6.78 16.81
C SER A 26 16.97 -5.40 16.19
N HIS A 27 16.55 -5.34 14.93
CA HIS A 27 16.38 -4.06 14.22
C HIS A 27 14.95 -3.52 14.23
N PHE A 28 13.97 -4.34 14.63
CA PHE A 28 12.57 -3.97 14.65
C PHE A 28 11.96 -4.23 16.02
N GLN A 29 11.44 -3.18 16.65
CA GLN A 29 10.79 -3.31 17.96
C GLN A 29 9.52 -4.17 17.81
N TYR A 30 9.38 -5.24 18.59
CA TYR A 30 8.12 -5.97 18.59
C TYR A 30 7.04 -5.15 19.29
N LYS A 31 5.87 -5.03 18.65
CA LYS A 31 4.66 -4.43 19.22
C LYS A 31 3.45 -5.16 18.66
N ARG A 32 2.72 -5.84 19.55
CA ARG A 32 1.47 -6.53 19.20
C ARG A 32 0.45 -5.51 18.67
N ASP A 33 -0.22 -5.85 17.58
CA ASP A 33 -1.30 -5.03 17.02
C ASP A 33 -2.45 -4.85 18.03
N SER A 34 -3.12 -3.70 17.93
CA SER A 34 -4.37 -3.43 18.64
C SER A 34 -5.55 -4.02 17.83
N THR A 35 -6.77 -3.50 18.03
CA THR A 35 -7.92 -3.83 17.19
C THR A 35 -7.70 -3.53 15.70
N GLU A 36 -6.85 -2.55 15.37
CA GLU A 36 -6.45 -2.24 14.00
C GLU A 36 -5.30 -3.15 13.55
N GLN A 37 -5.54 -3.93 12.50
CA GLN A 37 -4.55 -4.82 11.90
C GLN A 37 -3.74 -4.05 10.86
N LEU A 38 -2.47 -3.76 11.13
CA LEU A 38 -1.64 -2.93 10.26
C LEU A 38 -0.50 -3.74 9.65
N LEU A 39 -0.75 -4.28 8.46
CA LEU A 39 0.29 -4.91 7.66
C LEU A 39 1.26 -3.86 7.11
N LYS A 40 2.54 -4.01 7.44
CA LYS A 40 3.60 -3.12 6.94
C LYS A 40 4.39 -3.80 5.82
N SER A 41 4.55 -3.10 4.70
CA SER A 41 5.53 -3.47 3.67
C SER A 41 6.96 -3.37 4.24
N PRO A 42 7.96 -4.05 3.65
CA PRO A 42 9.34 -3.98 4.17
C PRO A 42 9.91 -2.55 4.28
N ALA A 43 9.57 -1.66 3.35
CA ALA A 43 9.99 -0.25 3.40
C ALA A 43 9.29 0.52 4.53
N CYS A 44 7.97 0.31 4.70
CA CYS A 44 7.21 0.90 5.79
C CYS A 44 7.71 0.41 7.16
N ALA A 45 7.92 -0.91 7.29
CA ALA A 45 8.47 -1.53 8.49
C ALA A 45 9.83 -0.93 8.86
N TRP A 46 10.72 -0.72 7.89
CA TRP A 46 12.04 -0.13 8.13
C TRP A 46 11.94 1.33 8.61
N PHE A 47 11.07 2.11 7.97
CA PHE A 47 10.83 3.51 8.34
C PHE A 47 10.29 3.64 9.77
N SER A 48 9.37 2.75 10.17
CA SER A 48 8.74 2.76 11.50
C SER A 48 9.33 1.75 12.48
N ARG A 49 10.54 1.23 12.25
CA ARG A 49 11.10 0.08 12.99
C ARG A 49 11.21 0.31 14.50
N THR A 50 11.35 1.56 14.93
CA THR A 50 11.39 1.96 16.36
C THR A 50 10.01 2.10 17.00
N LYS A 51 8.96 2.33 16.21
CA LYS A 51 7.55 2.38 16.69
C LYS A 51 6.96 1.00 16.92
N GLY A 52 7.53 0.03 16.22
CA GLY A 52 7.31 -1.39 16.36
C GLY A 52 6.38 -2.02 15.34
N MET A 53 6.42 -3.35 15.29
CA MET A 53 5.69 -4.18 14.34
C MET A 53 5.19 -5.47 14.98
N ASP A 54 4.10 -6.00 14.42
CA ASP A 54 3.46 -7.22 14.86
C ASP A 54 4.05 -8.46 14.16
N CYS A 55 3.56 -9.65 14.53
CA CYS A 55 4.02 -10.92 13.98
C CYS A 55 3.79 -11.06 12.47
N LYS A 56 2.73 -10.45 11.91
CA LYS A 56 2.42 -10.50 10.48
C LYS A 56 3.42 -9.69 9.68
N SER A 57 3.64 -8.44 10.10
CA SER A 57 4.60 -7.56 9.46
C SER A 57 6.02 -8.12 9.57
N PHE A 58 6.38 -8.72 10.71
CA PHE A 58 7.67 -9.37 10.91
C PHE A 58 7.86 -10.52 9.90
N SER A 59 6.83 -11.37 9.76
CA SER A 59 6.83 -12.47 8.80
C SER A 59 6.97 -11.97 7.35
N ILE A 60 6.36 -10.83 6.99
CA ILE A 60 6.52 -10.21 5.68
C ILE A 60 7.98 -9.78 5.43
N VAL A 61 8.62 -9.17 6.42
CA VAL A 61 10.04 -8.74 6.32
C VAL A 61 10.96 -9.95 6.17
N CYS A 62 10.86 -10.93 7.05
CA CYS A 62 11.66 -12.16 6.99
C CYS A 62 11.42 -12.91 5.68
N SER A 63 10.17 -13.06 5.26
CA SER A 63 9.81 -13.75 4.01
C SER A 63 10.47 -13.03 2.84
N SER A 64 10.33 -11.70 2.77
CA SER A 64 10.99 -10.89 1.73
C SER A 64 12.49 -11.11 1.67
N ILE A 65 13.17 -11.29 2.81
CA ILE A 65 14.62 -11.58 2.84
C ILE A 65 14.91 -12.98 2.30
N LEU A 66 14.25 -14.02 2.83
CA LEU A 66 14.45 -15.41 2.43
C LEU A 66 14.18 -15.63 0.94
N LEU A 67 13.14 -14.98 0.44
CA LEU A 67 12.76 -14.93 -0.96
C LEU A 67 13.87 -14.34 -1.85
N ASN A 68 14.52 -13.26 -1.42
CA ASN A 68 15.68 -12.68 -2.14
C ASN A 68 16.93 -13.57 -2.07
N LEU A 69 17.00 -14.50 -1.11
CA LEU A 69 18.06 -15.51 -1.01
C LEU A 69 17.74 -16.81 -1.78
N GLY A 70 16.54 -16.92 -2.39
CA GLY A 70 16.09 -18.15 -3.02
C GLY A 70 15.82 -19.29 -2.03
N ILE A 71 15.52 -18.97 -0.77
CA ILE A 71 15.26 -19.95 0.29
C ILE A 71 13.76 -20.23 0.36
N LYS A 72 13.39 -21.48 0.06
CA LYS A 72 12.03 -22.00 0.18
C LYS A 72 11.59 -22.01 1.62
N HIS A 73 10.37 -21.58 1.88
CA HIS A 73 9.80 -21.54 3.22
C HIS A 73 8.28 -21.56 3.16
N TYR A 74 7.64 -21.59 4.33
CA TYR A 74 6.21 -21.44 4.46
C TYR A 74 5.89 -20.29 5.40
N ILE A 75 4.82 -19.56 5.08
CA ILE A 75 4.13 -18.72 6.05
C ILE A 75 3.15 -19.63 6.79
N ARG A 76 3.38 -19.85 8.08
CA ARG A 76 2.54 -20.68 8.94
C ARG A 76 1.66 -19.78 9.80
N ARG A 77 0.36 -20.07 9.83
CA ARG A 77 -0.57 -19.51 10.79
C ARG A 77 -1.09 -20.61 11.71
N ILE A 78 -1.28 -20.29 12.99
CA ILE A 78 -1.71 -21.25 13.99
C ILE A 78 -2.89 -20.78 14.83
N LYS A 79 -3.65 -21.75 15.34
CA LYS A 79 -4.58 -21.57 16.46
C LYS A 79 -3.84 -21.80 17.77
N GLN A 80 -3.81 -20.79 18.65
CA GLN A 80 -3.12 -20.87 19.93
C GLN A 80 -4.12 -21.22 21.05
N PRO A 81 -3.88 -22.29 21.83
CA PRO A 81 -4.81 -22.70 22.89
C PRO A 81 -4.94 -21.65 24.00
N ALA A 82 -3.90 -20.87 24.25
CA ALA A 82 -3.88 -19.80 25.26
C ALA A 82 -4.33 -18.43 24.71
N SER A 83 -4.81 -18.36 23.47
CA SER A 83 -5.32 -17.11 22.88
C SER A 83 -6.72 -16.77 23.39
N LYS A 84 -7.08 -15.49 23.36
CA LYS A 84 -8.46 -15.02 23.58
C LYS A 84 -9.44 -15.65 22.58
N TYR A 85 -8.96 -16.02 21.39
CA TYR A 85 -9.72 -16.66 20.32
C TYR A 85 -9.07 -17.98 19.94
N PRO A 86 -9.22 -19.05 20.76
CA PRO A 86 -8.49 -20.31 20.59
C PRO A 86 -8.93 -21.11 19.35
N ASN A 87 -10.11 -20.80 18.81
CA ASN A 87 -10.63 -21.41 17.59
C ASN A 87 -10.21 -20.67 16.31
N ASP A 88 -9.57 -19.51 16.44
CA ASP A 88 -9.16 -18.65 15.33
C ASP A 88 -7.64 -18.67 15.12
N TYR A 89 -7.21 -18.46 13.87
CA TYR A 89 -5.79 -18.28 13.57
C TYR A 89 -5.32 -16.93 14.10
N THR A 90 -4.56 -16.97 15.19
CA THR A 90 -4.24 -15.78 15.98
C THR A 90 -2.75 -15.42 15.96
N HIS A 91 -1.92 -16.31 15.41
CA HIS A 91 -0.48 -16.08 15.31
C HIS A 91 0.08 -16.55 13.96
N VAL A 92 1.10 -15.85 13.48
CA VAL A 92 1.74 -16.04 12.18
C VAL A 92 3.25 -15.94 12.34
N TYR A 93 3.97 -16.85 11.70
CA TYR A 93 5.43 -16.91 11.65
C TYR A 93 5.89 -17.66 10.39
N LEU A 94 7.19 -17.81 10.20
CA LEU A 94 7.74 -18.59 9.09
C LEU A 94 8.33 -19.91 9.56
N ILE A 95 8.25 -20.92 8.70
CA ILE A 95 9.00 -22.16 8.83
C ILE A 95 9.82 -22.42 7.57
N VAL A 96 11.06 -22.87 7.73
CA VAL A 96 12.02 -23.09 6.65
C VAL A 96 12.38 -24.57 6.64
N PRO A 97 11.96 -25.37 5.63
CA PRO A 97 12.31 -26.78 5.54
C PRO A 97 13.82 -26.97 5.47
N VAL A 98 14.35 -27.98 6.15
CA VAL A 98 15.77 -28.36 6.02
C VAL A 98 16.05 -28.85 4.60
N ASP A 99 15.13 -29.60 4.00
CA ASP A 99 15.22 -30.01 2.60
C ASP A 99 14.73 -28.89 1.67
N GLN A 100 15.69 -28.07 1.22
CA GLN A 100 15.44 -26.98 0.26
C GLN A 100 15.24 -27.46 -1.18
N LYS A 101 15.51 -28.73 -1.50
CA LYS A 101 15.23 -29.28 -2.84
C LYS A 101 13.75 -29.57 -2.99
N THR A 102 13.19 -30.35 -2.07
CA THR A 102 11.79 -30.79 -2.12
C THR A 102 10.84 -29.86 -1.37
N GLY A 103 11.34 -29.07 -0.42
CA GLY A 103 10.52 -28.24 0.47
C GLY A 103 9.80 -29.03 1.56
N LYS A 104 9.97 -30.36 1.65
CA LYS A 104 9.21 -31.19 2.59
C LYS A 104 9.63 -30.92 4.04
N LEU A 105 8.63 -30.76 4.90
CA LEU A 105 8.82 -30.55 6.35
C LEU A 105 9.20 -31.84 7.10
N THR A 106 9.07 -33.01 6.48
CA THR A 106 9.38 -34.32 7.10
C THR A 106 10.84 -34.48 7.47
N SER A 107 11.74 -33.75 6.81
CA SER A 107 13.18 -33.74 7.11
C SER A 107 13.55 -32.74 8.21
N GLY A 108 12.55 -32.14 8.88
CA GLY A 108 12.72 -31.06 9.85
C GLY A 108 12.63 -29.67 9.23
N TYR A 109 12.52 -28.67 10.09
CA TYR A 109 12.41 -27.26 9.72
C TYR A 109 12.95 -26.33 10.81
N TYR A 110 13.25 -25.10 10.42
CA TYR A 110 13.60 -23.99 11.30
C TYR A 110 12.42 -23.01 11.38
N THR A 111 12.18 -22.42 12.54
CA THR A 111 11.12 -21.46 12.83
C THR A 111 11.67 -20.03 12.97
N LEU A 112 11.04 -19.06 12.31
CA LEU A 112 11.30 -17.63 12.52
C LEU A 112 10.05 -16.98 13.11
N ASP A 113 10.03 -16.82 14.43
CA ASP A 113 8.92 -16.24 15.17
C ASP A 113 9.29 -14.87 15.74
N ALA A 114 8.40 -13.89 15.63
CA ALA A 114 8.61 -12.54 16.15
C ALA A 114 8.56 -12.45 17.69
N THR A 115 7.98 -13.46 18.35
CA THR A 115 7.68 -13.44 19.79
C THR A 115 8.80 -14.02 20.64
N THR A 116 9.67 -14.84 20.05
CA THR A 116 10.76 -15.52 20.75
C THR A 116 12.08 -15.21 20.06
N ILE A 117 13.13 -15.02 20.87
CA ILE A 117 14.51 -14.95 20.36
C ILE A 117 14.98 -16.35 19.93
N GLU A 118 14.47 -17.38 20.59
CA GLU A 118 14.79 -18.76 20.27
C GLU A 118 13.98 -19.25 19.08
N ASN A 119 14.62 -20.10 18.29
CA ASN A 119 14.03 -20.83 17.17
C ASN A 119 13.19 -22.00 17.69
N LYS A 120 12.13 -21.69 18.42
CA LYS A 120 11.20 -22.65 18.98
C LYS A 120 9.80 -22.34 18.51
N GLU A 121 9.11 -23.35 18.02
CA GLU A 121 7.73 -23.20 17.58
C GLU A 121 6.79 -23.01 18.78
N PRO A 122 5.88 -22.02 18.74
CA PRO A 122 4.89 -21.84 19.79
C PRO A 122 3.90 -23.02 19.83
N LEU A 123 3.31 -23.27 21.00
CA LEU A 123 2.27 -24.29 21.14
C LEU A 123 1.04 -23.94 20.28
N PHE A 124 0.52 -24.91 19.53
CA PHE A 124 -0.66 -24.76 18.68
C PHE A 124 -1.56 -25.99 18.71
N THR A 125 -2.84 -25.79 18.38
CA THR A 125 -3.81 -26.87 18.16
C THR A 125 -3.96 -27.22 16.67
N GLU A 126 -3.80 -26.23 15.80
CA GLU A 126 -3.96 -26.41 14.35
C GLU A 126 -3.04 -25.47 13.57
N PRO A 127 -2.20 -26.01 12.66
CA PRO A 127 -1.41 -25.22 11.74
C PRO A 127 -2.05 -25.13 10.34
N LYS A 128 -1.80 -24.03 9.64
CA LYS A 128 -2.07 -23.91 8.20
C LYS A 128 -0.93 -23.17 7.51
N ASP A 129 -0.44 -23.78 6.44
CA ASP A 129 0.77 -23.35 5.76
C ASP A 129 0.49 -22.81 4.36
N LEU A 130 1.22 -21.77 4.00
CA LEU A 130 1.30 -21.24 2.64
C LEU A 130 2.74 -21.37 2.15
N PHE A 131 2.96 -22.18 1.11
CA PHE A 131 4.29 -22.41 0.56
C PHE A 131 4.79 -21.21 -0.26
N MET A 132 6.05 -20.85 -0.05
CA MET A 132 6.74 -19.74 -0.69
C MET A 132 7.95 -20.28 -1.46
N ASP A 133 7.76 -20.49 -2.76
CA ASP A 133 8.77 -20.93 -3.74
C ASP A 133 8.46 -20.28 -5.09
N PHE A 134 8.58 -18.95 -5.14
CA PHE A 134 8.30 -18.19 -6.36
C PHE A 134 9.55 -17.38 -6.74
N PRO A 135 9.89 -17.21 -8.02
CA PRO A 135 10.75 -16.12 -8.42
C PRO A 135 9.94 -14.81 -8.28
N HIS A 136 10.08 -14.09 -7.18
CA HIS A 136 9.35 -12.81 -7.03
C HIS A 136 10.02 -11.77 -7.90
N THR A 137 9.38 -11.51 -9.04
CA THR A 137 9.32 -10.12 -9.49
C THR A 137 8.43 -9.44 -8.46
N GLY A 138 8.91 -8.42 -7.75
CA GLY A 138 8.03 -7.67 -6.85
C GLY A 138 6.78 -7.20 -7.60
N LEU A 139 5.76 -6.74 -6.87
CA LEU A 139 4.89 -5.73 -7.46
C LEU A 139 5.80 -4.54 -7.77
N ASN A 140 6.34 -4.52 -8.98
CA ASN A 140 6.98 -3.35 -9.55
C ASN A 140 5.84 -2.33 -9.56
N GLY A 141 5.76 -1.52 -8.50
CA GLY A 141 4.93 -0.32 -8.55
C GLY A 141 5.22 0.35 -9.88
N VAL A 142 4.14 0.68 -10.62
CA VAL A 142 4.15 1.09 -12.04
C VAL A 142 5.53 1.58 -12.46
N ALA A 143 6.17 0.83 -13.37
CA ALA A 143 7.49 1.16 -13.89
C ALA A 143 7.49 2.64 -14.26
N ARG A 144 8.29 3.43 -13.52
CA ARG A 144 8.37 4.87 -13.73
C ARG A 144 8.92 5.10 -15.13
N PRO A 145 8.15 5.67 -16.08
CA PRO A 145 8.71 6.09 -17.35
C PRO A 145 9.50 7.37 -17.06
N GLY A 146 10.80 7.22 -16.81
CA GLY A 146 11.74 8.32 -16.72
C GLY A 146 12.23 8.70 -15.32
N PRO A 147 13.32 9.50 -15.26
CA PRO A 147 13.98 9.88 -14.03
C PRO A 147 13.11 10.90 -13.26
N GLY A 148 12.45 10.44 -12.20
CA GLY A 148 11.98 11.32 -11.12
C GLY A 148 10.49 11.65 -11.03
N GLY A 149 9.60 11.09 -11.87
CA GLY A 149 8.15 11.34 -11.81
C GLY A 149 7.33 10.23 -11.12
N LEU A 150 6.06 10.52 -10.81
CA LEU A 150 5.09 9.59 -10.17
C LEU A 150 4.61 8.43 -11.07
N GLY A 151 5.11 8.29 -12.30
CA GLY A 151 4.78 7.16 -13.17
C GLY A 151 3.37 7.13 -13.76
N ILE A 152 2.60 8.23 -13.61
CA ILE A 152 1.27 8.36 -14.20
C ILE A 152 1.42 8.97 -15.60
N SER A 153 0.94 8.27 -16.63
CA SER A 153 0.81 8.81 -17.98
C SER A 153 -0.52 9.54 -18.12
N LEU A 154 -0.48 10.83 -18.47
CA LEU A 154 -1.67 11.61 -18.81
C LEU A 154 -2.41 11.06 -20.05
N GLY A 155 -1.74 10.23 -20.86
CA GLY A 155 -2.35 9.55 -22.00
C GLY A 155 -3.45 8.58 -21.58
N ASP A 156 -3.30 7.92 -20.43
CA ASP A 156 -4.29 6.98 -19.92
C ASP A 156 -5.55 7.71 -19.44
N ILE A 157 -5.39 8.90 -18.83
CA ILE A 157 -6.51 9.76 -18.41
C ILE A 157 -7.31 10.29 -19.60
N LYS A 158 -6.64 10.65 -20.71
CA LYS A 158 -7.30 11.10 -21.94
C LYS A 158 -8.13 10.00 -22.62
N SER A 159 -7.83 8.73 -22.33
CA SER A 159 -8.53 7.56 -22.87
C SER A 159 -9.80 7.18 -22.08
N PHE A 160 -10.01 7.74 -20.89
CA PHE A 160 -11.23 7.51 -20.12
C PHE A 160 -12.43 8.20 -20.79
N ASN A 161 -13.34 7.38 -21.32
CA ASN A 161 -14.62 7.85 -21.83
C ASN A 161 -15.61 8.05 -20.66
N PHE A 162 -15.60 9.25 -20.08
CA PHE A 162 -16.54 9.63 -19.02
C PHE A 162 -18.00 9.65 -19.48
N GLY A 163 -18.27 9.80 -20.78
CA GLY A 163 -19.63 9.77 -21.33
C GLY A 163 -20.40 8.49 -21.00
N ASN A 164 -19.71 7.33 -20.95
CA ASN A 164 -20.33 6.05 -20.59
C ASN A 164 -20.56 5.88 -19.09
N VAL A 165 -19.77 6.57 -18.25
CA VAL A 165 -19.91 6.52 -16.79
C VAL A 165 -21.12 7.35 -16.33
N PHE A 166 -21.44 8.40 -17.08
CA PHE A 166 -22.54 9.31 -16.78
C PHE A 166 -23.73 9.15 -17.75
N SER A 167 -23.75 8.09 -18.55
CA SER A 167 -24.84 7.83 -19.49
C SER A 167 -26.16 7.61 -18.74
N GLY A 168 -27.19 8.39 -19.08
CA GLY A 168 -28.50 8.31 -18.44
C GLY A 168 -28.69 9.25 -17.24
N MET A 169 -27.69 10.04 -16.84
CA MET A 169 -27.87 11.11 -15.87
C MET A 169 -28.36 12.39 -16.56
N SER A 170 -29.59 12.80 -16.23
CA SER A 170 -30.21 14.07 -16.66
C SER A 170 -30.23 15.13 -15.54
N CYS A 171 -29.92 14.74 -14.31
CA CYS A 171 -29.81 15.64 -13.17
C CYS A 171 -28.81 15.11 -12.16
N TRP A 172 -27.75 15.87 -11.91
CA TRP A 172 -26.74 15.54 -10.91
C TRP A 172 -26.66 16.65 -9.88
N GLY A 173 -27.03 16.36 -8.63
CA GLY A 173 -26.95 17.33 -7.54
C GLY A 173 -27.75 18.62 -7.79
N GLY A 174 -28.96 18.52 -8.35
CA GLY A 174 -29.78 19.70 -8.63
C GLY A 174 -29.26 20.56 -9.79
N SER A 175 -28.47 19.99 -10.71
CA SER A 175 -28.06 20.66 -11.94
C SER A 175 -28.53 19.88 -13.16
N ALA A 176 -28.93 20.57 -14.24
CA ALA A 176 -29.33 19.96 -15.52
C ALA A 176 -28.14 19.35 -16.31
N TYR A 177 -27.02 19.15 -15.62
CA TYR A 177 -25.76 18.73 -16.19
C TYR A 177 -25.82 17.29 -16.67
N ASN A 178 -25.65 17.10 -17.97
CA ASN A 178 -25.75 15.80 -18.61
C ASN A 178 -24.37 15.30 -19.08
N ALA A 179 -24.33 14.07 -19.59
CA ALA A 179 -23.10 13.43 -20.04
C ALA A 179 -22.35 14.23 -21.13
N SER A 180 -23.07 14.97 -21.98
CA SER A 180 -22.45 15.78 -23.04
C SER A 180 -21.75 17.02 -22.48
N ASP A 181 -22.31 17.66 -21.44
CA ASP A 181 -21.70 18.79 -20.76
C ASP A 181 -20.45 18.39 -19.99
N VAL A 182 -20.49 17.23 -19.32
CA VAL A 182 -19.32 16.61 -18.69
C VAL A 182 -18.21 16.45 -19.73
N GLN A 183 -18.50 15.80 -20.86
CA GLN A 183 -17.54 15.52 -21.92
C GLN A 183 -16.93 16.82 -22.49
N ALA A 184 -17.71 17.89 -22.62
CA ALA A 184 -17.23 19.18 -23.11
C ALA A 184 -16.27 19.89 -22.13
N LYS A 185 -16.38 19.65 -20.82
CA LYS A 185 -15.48 20.23 -19.80
C LYS A 185 -14.23 19.40 -19.52
N VAL A 186 -14.21 18.12 -19.88
CA VAL A 186 -13.05 17.21 -19.70
C VAL A 186 -11.74 17.84 -20.18
N PRO A 187 -11.62 18.45 -21.37
CA PRO A 187 -10.35 19.03 -21.83
C PRO A 187 -9.81 20.14 -20.90
N GLY A 188 -10.69 20.98 -20.36
CA GLY A 188 -10.31 22.05 -19.42
C GLY A 188 -9.89 21.52 -18.06
N ILE A 189 -10.53 20.45 -17.59
CA ILE A 189 -10.16 19.75 -16.35
C ILE A 189 -8.79 19.08 -16.54
N VAL A 190 -8.60 18.35 -17.63
CA VAL A 190 -7.33 17.70 -17.98
C VAL A 190 -6.20 18.73 -18.00
N LYS A 191 -6.39 19.89 -18.64
CA LYS A 191 -5.38 20.96 -18.69
C LYS A 191 -4.97 21.48 -17.29
N LYS A 192 -5.90 21.55 -16.33
CA LYS A 192 -5.60 21.94 -14.93
C LYS A 192 -4.77 20.88 -14.21
N TYR A 193 -5.11 19.61 -14.38
CA TYR A 193 -4.33 18.50 -13.82
C TYR A 193 -2.97 18.34 -14.50
N GLU A 194 -2.85 18.63 -15.81
CA GLU A 194 -1.58 18.68 -16.54
C GLU A 194 -0.64 19.73 -15.94
N LYS A 195 -1.16 20.91 -15.56
CA LYS A 195 -0.36 21.94 -14.90
C LYS A 195 0.16 21.45 -13.54
N ILE A 196 -0.71 20.90 -12.70
CA ILE A 196 -0.33 20.37 -11.37
C ILE A 196 0.74 19.29 -11.53
N TYR A 197 0.55 18.39 -12.49
CA TYR A 197 1.51 17.33 -12.81
C TYR A 197 2.88 17.89 -13.21
N ASN A 198 2.91 18.86 -14.13
CA ASN A 198 4.15 19.48 -14.57
C ASN A 198 4.87 20.20 -13.42
N ASP A 199 4.13 20.94 -12.60
CA ASP A 199 4.67 21.68 -11.46
C ASP A 199 5.28 20.73 -10.40
N VAL A 200 4.60 19.61 -10.11
CA VAL A 200 5.11 18.56 -9.20
C VAL A 200 6.36 17.90 -9.77
N ASN A 201 6.35 17.52 -11.05
CA ASN A 201 7.50 16.86 -11.67
C ASN A 201 8.73 17.77 -11.73
N ILE A 202 8.54 19.05 -12.07
CA ILE A 202 9.62 20.05 -12.06
C ILE A 202 10.18 20.17 -10.65
N ALA A 203 9.32 20.34 -9.63
CA ALA A 203 9.76 20.51 -8.25
C ALA A 203 10.54 19.29 -7.72
N VAL A 204 10.09 18.07 -8.04
CA VAL A 204 10.79 16.83 -7.65
C VAL A 204 12.12 16.69 -8.40
N ALA A 205 12.15 16.97 -9.72
CA ALA A 205 13.36 16.91 -10.52
C ALA A 205 14.41 17.92 -10.06
N THR A 206 14.00 19.13 -9.68
CA THR A 206 14.89 20.18 -9.17
C THR A 206 15.17 20.05 -7.67
N LYS A 207 14.60 19.06 -6.98
CA LYS A 207 14.67 18.87 -5.51
C LYS A 207 14.24 20.13 -4.73
N ASP A 208 13.33 20.91 -5.30
CA ASP A 208 12.84 22.17 -4.73
C ASP A 208 11.58 21.91 -3.90
N MET A 209 11.77 21.73 -2.59
CA MET A 209 10.69 21.41 -1.66
C MET A 209 9.70 22.57 -1.47
N ALA A 210 10.12 23.81 -1.74
CA ALA A 210 9.23 24.97 -1.67
C ALA A 210 8.24 24.95 -2.85
N LYS A 211 8.73 24.68 -4.07
CA LYS A 211 7.86 24.50 -5.24
C LYS A 211 6.96 23.27 -5.11
N LEU A 212 7.46 22.19 -4.51
CA LEU A 212 6.64 21.00 -4.27
C LEU A 212 5.49 21.31 -3.30
N SER A 213 5.79 22.01 -2.21
CA SER A 213 4.77 22.44 -1.24
C SER A 213 3.73 23.36 -1.89
N GLN A 214 4.15 24.30 -2.75
CA GLN A 214 3.23 25.18 -3.48
C GLN A 214 2.35 24.41 -4.48
N ALA A 215 2.92 23.46 -5.23
CA ALA A 215 2.17 22.64 -6.17
C ALA A 215 1.12 21.76 -5.46
N VAL A 216 1.47 21.18 -4.31
CA VAL A 216 0.55 20.40 -3.47
C VAL A 216 -0.53 21.30 -2.87
N ALA A 217 -0.17 22.48 -2.36
CA ALA A 217 -1.14 23.44 -1.83
C ALA A 217 -2.14 23.90 -2.89
N TYR A 218 -1.66 24.17 -4.12
CA TYR A 218 -2.53 24.51 -5.25
C TYR A 218 -3.48 23.35 -5.62
N ALA A 219 -3.00 22.11 -5.59
CA ALA A 219 -3.83 20.92 -5.84
C ALA A 219 -4.92 20.71 -4.78
N MET A 220 -4.65 21.06 -3.51
CA MET A 220 -5.59 20.91 -2.40
C MET A 220 -6.57 22.08 -2.25
N ALA A 221 -6.19 23.29 -2.66
CA ALA A 221 -7.03 24.48 -2.53
C ALA A 221 -8.31 24.41 -3.36
N TRP A 222 -8.24 23.82 -4.55
CA TRP A 222 -9.37 23.72 -5.49
C TRP A 222 -10.53 22.86 -4.96
N PRO A 223 -10.30 21.59 -4.57
CA PRO A 223 -11.35 20.77 -3.98
C PRO A 223 -11.95 21.40 -2.72
N HIS A 224 -11.12 22.04 -1.89
CA HIS A 224 -11.57 22.67 -0.66
C HIS A 224 -12.47 23.90 -0.92
N ALA A 225 -12.11 24.76 -1.88
CA ALA A 225 -12.93 25.90 -2.27
C ALA A 225 -14.28 25.47 -2.89
N CYS A 226 -14.26 24.42 -3.72
CA CYS A 226 -15.48 23.82 -4.27
C CYS A 226 -16.37 23.24 -3.16
N TRP A 227 -15.79 22.51 -2.21
CA TRP A 227 -16.51 21.89 -1.10
C TRP A 227 -17.20 22.92 -0.20
N ASN A 228 -16.50 23.98 0.22
CA ASN A 228 -17.06 25.00 1.10
C ASN A 228 -18.26 25.74 0.45
N LYS A 229 -18.20 26.00 -0.86
CA LYS A 229 -19.33 26.61 -1.57
C LYS A 229 -20.50 25.64 -1.79
N LEU A 230 -20.21 24.37 -2.09
CA LEU A 230 -21.25 23.34 -2.17
C LEU A 230 -21.99 23.23 -0.84
N GLN A 231 -21.28 23.19 0.29
CA GLN A 231 -21.90 23.18 1.62
C GLN A 231 -22.83 24.37 1.85
N ASN A 232 -22.42 25.59 1.48
CA ASN A 232 -23.26 26.78 1.61
C ASN A 232 -24.55 26.71 0.77
N ILE A 233 -24.51 26.07 -0.40
CA ILE A 233 -25.68 25.87 -1.26
C ILE A 233 -26.57 24.76 -0.68
N PHE A 234 -26.00 23.65 -0.22
CA PHE A 234 -26.72 22.55 0.45
C PHE A 234 -27.49 23.04 1.68
N MET A 235 -26.89 23.92 2.49
CA MET A 235 -27.50 24.44 3.71
C MET A 235 -28.57 25.53 3.44
N GLY A 236 -28.69 26.02 2.21
CA GLY A 236 -29.65 27.05 1.80
C GLY A 236 -30.99 26.54 1.26
N ASN A 237 -31.28 25.23 1.31
CA ASN A 237 -32.53 24.58 0.86
C ASN A 237 -32.94 24.75 -0.62
N ASN A 238 -32.09 25.32 -1.49
CA ASN A 238 -32.37 25.50 -2.93
C ASN A 238 -31.83 24.37 -3.82
N TRP A 239 -31.43 23.23 -3.25
CA TRP A 239 -30.66 22.18 -3.94
C TRP A 239 -31.47 21.31 -4.93
N ASN A 240 -32.79 21.50 -5.09
CA ASN A 240 -33.65 20.51 -5.74
C ASN A 240 -34.28 20.93 -7.07
N VAL A 241 -33.70 21.86 -7.83
CA VAL A 241 -34.19 22.20 -9.19
C VAL A 241 -33.08 21.96 -10.21
N CYS A 242 -33.24 20.94 -11.05
CA CYS A 242 -32.30 20.57 -12.11
C CYS A 242 -32.14 21.70 -13.14
N THR A 243 -31.28 22.67 -12.84
CA THR A 243 -31.06 23.90 -13.60
C THR A 243 -29.56 24.19 -13.72
N ASP A 244 -29.16 25.00 -14.70
CA ASP A 244 -27.75 25.33 -14.91
C ASP A 244 -27.19 26.35 -13.89
N ASP A 245 -28.06 26.92 -13.06
CA ASP A 245 -27.71 27.98 -12.10
C ASP A 245 -26.72 27.49 -11.03
N SER A 246 -26.90 26.26 -10.55
CA SER A 246 -26.02 25.58 -9.59
C SER A 246 -24.57 25.49 -10.08
N ILE A 247 -24.38 25.35 -11.40
CA ILE A 247 -23.07 25.22 -12.03
C ILE A 247 -22.50 26.59 -12.42
N ARG A 248 -23.33 27.55 -12.82
CA ARG A 248 -22.88 28.94 -13.04
C ARG A 248 -22.31 29.55 -11.76
N ILE A 249 -22.94 29.32 -10.61
CA ILE A 249 -22.45 29.81 -9.31
C ILE A 249 -21.08 29.22 -8.96
N THR A 250 -20.83 27.95 -9.31
CA THR A 250 -19.52 27.30 -9.07
C THR A 250 -18.46 27.67 -10.12
N GLN A 251 -18.86 28.11 -11.31
CA GLN A 251 -17.94 28.61 -12.35
C GLN A 251 -17.55 30.08 -12.18
N GLN A 252 -18.36 30.91 -11.53
CA GLN A 252 -18.09 32.33 -11.22
C GLN A 252 -17.01 32.56 -10.13
N VAL A 253 -16.30 31.50 -9.72
CA VAL A 253 -15.25 31.54 -8.68
C VAL A 253 -13.85 31.72 -9.28
N HIS A 254 -13.80 32.18 -10.53
CA HIS A 254 -12.58 32.55 -11.26
C HIS A 254 -12.78 33.89 -11.97
#